data_AF-A0A1G5S2X5-F1
#
_entry.id   AF-A0A1G5S2X5-F1
#
_cell.length_a   1.000
_cell.length_b   1.000
_cell.length_c   1.000
_cell.angle_alpha   90.00
_cell.angle_beta   90.00
_cell.angle_gamma   90.00
#
_symmetry.space_group_name_H-M   'P 1'
#
loop_
_entity.id
_entity.type
_entity.pdbx_description
1 polymer ?
#
loop_
_entity_poly.entity_id
_entity_poly.type
_entity_poly.pdbx_seq_one_letter_code
_entity_poly.pdbx_strand_id
1 'polypeptide(L)'
;MSLTGMNIEEVEQLLAQLSKGADNLDALTLQVSNLQGPLTDAWEGVEATACVDYLNRLSTKMKDMSQELMKIHQWLDQTKTNYEDVAAQGASAYNA
;
A
#
# COMPACT_ATOMS: atom_id res chain seq x y z
N MET A 1 -23.90 23.59 6.09
CA MET A 1 -22.66 24.06 6.72
C MET A 1 -21.51 23.52 5.89
N SER A 2 -20.68 24.38 5.31
CA SER A 2 -19.45 23.98 4.62
C SER A 2 -18.51 23.40 5.69
N LEU A 3 -18.11 22.13 5.53
CA LEU A 3 -17.02 21.56 6.32
C LEU A 3 -15.72 22.21 5.82
N THR A 4 -15.41 23.41 6.29
CA THR A 4 -14.08 24.00 6.10
C THR A 4 -13.11 23.29 7.03
N GLY A 5 -12.51 22.20 6.57
CA GLY A 5 -11.49 21.46 7.31
C GLY A 5 -11.29 20.03 6.82
N MET A 6 -10.19 19.41 7.24
CA MET A 6 -9.94 17.98 7.05
C MET A 6 -10.67 17.17 8.14
N ASN A 7 -11.39 16.13 7.75
CA ASN A 7 -11.98 15.16 8.68
C ASN A 7 -10.92 14.11 9.06
N ILE A 8 -10.29 14.28 10.22
CA ILE A 8 -9.18 13.42 10.68
C ILE A 8 -9.61 11.96 10.81
N GLU A 9 -10.80 11.69 11.36
CA GLU A 9 -11.29 10.32 11.54
C GLU A 9 -11.47 9.59 10.20
N GLU A 10 -11.99 10.27 9.19
CA GLU A 10 -12.14 9.71 7.84
C GLU A 10 -10.78 9.45 7.19
N VAL A 11 -9.83 10.38 7.34
CA VAL A 11 -8.45 10.19 6.83
C VAL A 11 -7.78 8.99 7.51
N GLU A 12 -7.96 8.80 8.81
CA GLU A 12 -7.42 7.64 9.54
C GLU A 12 -8.04 6.32 9.08
N GLN A 13 -9.35 6.31 8.78
CA GLN A 13 -10.00 5.15 8.17
C GLN A 13 -9.41 4.83 6.79
N LEU A 14 -9.16 5.85 5.96
CA LEU A 14 -8.54 5.69 4.65
C LEU A 14 -7.09 5.20 4.74
N LEU A 15 -6.30 5.71 5.70
CA LEU A 15 -4.95 5.22 5.99
C LEU A 15 -4.97 3.73 6.38
N ALA A 16 -5.89 3.33 7.28
CA ALA A 16 -6.04 1.94 7.66
C ALA A 16 -6.45 1.04 6.48
N GLN A 17 -7.30 1.53 5.57
CA GLN A 17 -7.67 0.81 4.35
C GLN A 17 -6.48 0.64 3.39
N LEU A 18 -5.65 1.68 3.21
CA LEU A 18 -4.44 1.60 2.38
C LEU A 18 -3.43 0.59 2.94
N SER A 19 -3.17 0.63 4.25
CA SER A 19 -2.28 -0.33 4.91
C SER A 19 -2.79 -1.76 4.74
N LYS A 20 -4.07 -2.01 5.00
CA LYS A 20 -4.68 -3.33 4.82
C LYS A 20 -4.64 -3.80 3.36
N GLY A 21 -4.83 -2.87 2.41
CA GLY A 21 -4.72 -3.15 0.98
C GLY A 21 -3.32 -3.60 0.57
N ALA A 22 -2.28 -2.92 1.08
CA ALA A 22 -0.88 -3.29 0.88
C ALA A 22 -0.57 -4.67 1.50
N ASP A 23 -0.98 -4.90 2.76
CA ASP A 23 -0.78 -6.19 3.43
C ASP A 23 -1.42 -7.37 2.67
N ASN A 24 -2.65 -7.16 2.16
CA ASN A 24 -3.33 -8.16 1.35
C ASN A 24 -2.59 -8.44 0.03
N LEU A 25 -2.05 -7.41 -0.63
CA LEU A 25 -1.27 -7.57 -1.85
C LEU A 25 0.05 -8.28 -1.58
N ASP A 26 0.71 -8.00 -0.46
CA ASP A 26 1.92 -8.71 -0.05
C ASP A 26 1.64 -10.19 0.23
N ALA A 27 0.55 -10.49 0.93
CA ALA A 27 0.12 -11.86 1.17
C ALA A 27 -0.18 -12.61 -0.14
N LEU A 28 -0.87 -11.98 -1.09
CA LEU A 28 -1.11 -12.56 -2.42
C LEU A 28 0.19 -12.72 -3.21
N THR A 29 1.11 -11.77 -3.11
CA THR A 29 2.42 -11.83 -3.77
C THR A 29 3.22 -13.04 -3.29
N LEU A 30 3.22 -13.30 -1.98
CA LEU A 30 3.85 -14.47 -1.39
C LEU A 30 3.21 -15.77 -1.91
N GLN A 31 1.88 -15.83 -1.98
CA GLN A 31 1.19 -16.99 -2.52
C GLN A 31 1.57 -17.26 -3.98
N VAL A 32 1.60 -16.23 -4.83
CA VAL A 32 2.02 -16.35 -6.24
C VAL A 32 3.49 -16.78 -6.35
N SER A 33 4.37 -16.21 -5.52
CA SER A 33 5.78 -16.60 -5.51
C SER A 33 5.99 -18.06 -5.10
N ASN A 34 5.17 -18.55 -4.15
CA ASN A 34 5.25 -19.93 -3.67
C ASN A 34 4.76 -20.98 -4.69
N LEU A 35 4.02 -20.57 -5.73
CA LEU A 35 3.63 -21.47 -6.82
C LEU A 35 4.80 -21.92 -7.69
N GLN A 36 5.94 -21.21 -7.65
CA GLN A 36 7.10 -21.51 -8.49
C GLN A 36 7.67 -22.91 -8.24
N GLY A 37 7.77 -23.34 -6.97
CA GLY A 37 8.28 -24.68 -6.63
C GLY A 37 7.44 -25.80 -7.25
N PRO A 38 6.14 -25.92 -6.89
CA PRO A 38 5.27 -26.94 -7.43
C PRO A 38 5.17 -26.94 -8.96
N LEU A 39 5.25 -25.77 -9.59
CA LEU A 39 5.18 -25.66 -11.06
C LEU A 39 6.49 -26.05 -11.74
N THR A 40 7.64 -25.81 -11.10
CA THR A 40 8.93 -26.29 -11.60
C THR A 40 9.00 -27.82 -11.52
N ASP A 41 8.40 -28.42 -10.50
CA ASP A 41 8.34 -29.88 -10.35
C ASP A 41 7.35 -30.54 -11.32
N ALA A 42 6.28 -29.83 -11.70
CA ALA A 42 5.22 -30.35 -12.56
C ALA A 42 5.44 -30.09 -14.06
N TRP A 43 6.21 -29.05 -14.41
CA TRP A 43 6.50 -28.71 -15.80
C TRP A 43 7.96 -29.05 -16.14
N GLU A 44 8.14 -29.95 -17.10
CA GLU A 44 9.45 -30.25 -17.68
C GLU A 44 9.62 -29.52 -19.03
N GLY A 45 10.84 -29.08 -19.34
CA GLY A 45 11.18 -28.45 -20.62
C GLY A 45 11.04 -26.92 -20.66
N VAL A 46 11.16 -26.36 -21.87
CA VAL A 46 11.29 -24.89 -22.10
C VAL A 46 10.06 -24.09 -21.65
N GLU A 47 8.89 -24.74 -21.62
CA GLU A 47 7.62 -24.16 -21.18
C GLU A 47 7.62 -23.90 -19.65
N ALA A 48 8.33 -24.74 -18.88
CA ALA A 48 8.46 -24.57 -17.43
C ALA A 48 9.21 -23.28 -17.09
N THR A 49 10.34 -23.03 -17.77
CA THR A 49 11.15 -21.82 -17.58
C THR A 49 10.34 -20.56 -17.89
N ALA A 50 9.61 -20.55 -19.01
CA ALA A 50 8.78 -19.41 -19.40
C ALA A 50 7.69 -19.10 -18.37
N CYS A 51 7.08 -20.12 -17.77
CA CYS A 51 6.07 -19.92 -16.75
C CYS A 51 6.64 -19.46 -15.40
N VAL A 52 7.79 -20.00 -14.98
CA VAL A 52 8.48 -19.52 -13.77
C VAL A 52 8.87 -18.04 -13.94
N ASP A 53 9.38 -17.67 -15.11
CA ASP A 53 9.70 -16.27 -15.44
C ASP A 53 8.45 -15.38 -15.42
N TYR A 54 7.33 -15.87 -15.94
CA TYR A 54 6.06 -15.15 -15.89
C TYR A 54 5.62 -14.90 -14.44
N LEU A 55 5.69 -15.92 -13.57
CA LEU A 55 5.34 -15.79 -12.15
C LEU A 55 6.26 -14.84 -11.41
N ASN A 56 7.57 -14.87 -11.69
CA ASN A 56 8.52 -13.90 -11.15
C ASN A 56 8.19 -12.46 -11.55
N ARG A 57 7.83 -12.24 -12.81
CA ARG A 57 7.43 -10.91 -13.28
C ARG A 57 6.11 -10.46 -12.65
N LEU A 58 5.17 -11.38 -12.47
CA LEU A 58 3.89 -11.09 -11.81
C LEU A 58 4.10 -10.73 -10.34
N SER A 59 4.82 -11.56 -9.57
CA SER A 59 5.09 -11.30 -8.15
C SER A 59 5.87 -10.00 -7.94
N THR A 60 6.84 -9.70 -8.82
CA THR A 60 7.56 -8.41 -8.80
C THR A 60 6.60 -7.23 -8.98
N LYS A 61 5.73 -7.27 -9.99
CA LYS A 61 4.76 -6.20 -10.22
C LYS A 61 3.77 -6.04 -9.06
N MET A 62 3.33 -7.14 -8.46
CA MET A 62 2.43 -7.09 -7.30
C MET A 62 3.11 -6.45 -6.09
N LYS A 63 4.39 -6.77 -5.86
CA LYS A 63 5.21 -6.11 -4.84
C LYS A 63 5.36 -4.62 -5.11
N ASP A 64 5.63 -4.23 -6.36
CA ASP A 64 5.73 -2.81 -6.74
C ASP A 64 4.41 -2.08 -6.46
N MET A 65 3.26 -2.69 -6.76
CA MET A 65 1.94 -2.12 -6.46
C MET A 65 1.72 -1.92 -4.95
N SER A 66 2.09 -2.90 -4.13
CA SER A 66 2.04 -2.77 -2.67
C SER A 66 2.89 -1.60 -2.17
N GLN A 67 4.10 -1.45 -2.72
CA GLN A 67 4.98 -0.32 -2.39
C GLN A 67 4.40 1.04 -2.80
N GLU A 68 3.75 1.13 -3.96
CA GLU A 68 3.09 2.36 -4.39
C GLU A 68 1.90 2.73 -3.48
N LEU A 69 1.13 1.75 -3.00
CA LEU A 69 0.08 2.00 -1.99
C LEU A 69 0.67 2.56 -0.69
N MET A 70 1.81 2.02 -0.25
CA MET A 70 2.48 2.51 0.96
C MET A 70 3.05 3.92 0.79
N LYS A 71 3.48 4.30 -0.43
CA LYS A 71 3.86 5.70 -0.71
C LYS A 71 2.67 6.65 -0.62
N ILE A 72 1.51 6.26 -1.13
CA ILE A 72 0.27 7.05 -1.01
C ILE A 72 -0.12 7.17 0.47
N HIS A 73 -0.04 6.09 1.23
CA HIS A 73 -0.25 6.11 2.68
C HIS A 73 0.67 7.12 3.38
N GLN A 74 1.97 7.05 3.14
CA GLN A 74 2.95 7.97 3.74
C GLN A 74 2.65 9.43 3.40
N TRP A 75 2.31 9.72 2.14
CA TRP A 75 1.94 11.07 1.73
C TRP A 75 0.67 11.59 2.43
N LEU A 76 -0.35 10.73 2.56
CA LEU A 76 -1.59 11.09 3.24
C LEU A 76 -1.36 11.31 4.75
N ASP A 77 -0.55 10.47 5.39
CA ASP A 77 -0.18 10.59 6.80
C ASP A 77 0.59 11.89 7.08
N GLN A 78 1.59 12.21 6.25
CA GLN A 78 2.30 13.49 6.33
C GLN A 78 1.37 14.69 6.13
N THR A 79 0.40 14.58 5.21
CA THR A 79 -0.57 15.65 4.96
C THR A 79 -1.48 15.84 6.17
N LYS A 80 -1.90 14.76 6.83
CA LYS A 80 -2.66 14.77 8.09
C LYS A 80 -1.87 15.47 9.20
N THR A 81 -0.63 15.03 9.46
CA THR A 81 0.23 15.63 10.50
C THR A 81 0.45 17.12 10.26
N ASN A 82 0.76 17.53 9.03
CA ASN A 82 0.94 18.94 8.71
C ASN A 82 -0.34 19.76 8.96
N TYR A 83 -1.51 19.20 8.67
CA TYR A 83 -2.78 19.85 8.93
C TYR A 83 -3.03 20.03 10.45
N GLU A 84 -2.78 18.98 11.24
CA GLU A 84 -2.90 19.03 12.70
C GLU A 84 -1.94 20.06 13.32
N ASP A 85 -0.70 20.13 12.84
CA ASP A 85 0.30 21.11 13.29
C ASP A 85 -0.14 22.55 13.00
N VAL A 86 -0.63 22.83 11.78
CA VAL A 86 -1.12 24.16 11.41
C VAL A 86 -2.36 24.53 12.23
N ALA A 87 -3.27 23.58 12.47
CA ALA A 87 -4.45 23.80 13.30
C ALA A 87 -4.08 24.13 14.75
N ALA A 88 -3.09 23.42 15.33
CA ALA A 88 -2.59 23.68 16.68
C ALA A 88 -1.92 25.05 16.79
N GLN A 89 -1.12 25.46 15.81
CA GLN A 89 -0.50 26.79 15.76
C GLN A 89 -1.57 27.89 15.70
N GLY A 90 -2.58 27.75 14.82
CA GLY A 90 -3.69 28.69 14.72
C GLY A 90 -4.48 28.83 16.02
N ALA A 91 -4.74 27.72 16.72
CA ALA A 91 -5.41 27.73 18.02
C ALA A 91 -4.57 28.44 19.08
N SER A 92 -3.25 28.24 19.09
CA SER A 92 -2.36 28.90 20.04
C SER A 92 -2.26 30.41 19.82
N ALA A 93 -2.30 30.87 18.56
CA ALA A 93 -2.24 32.29 18.21
C ALA A 93 -3.51 33.08 18.61
N TYR A 94 -4.67 32.43 18.71
CA TYR A 94 -5.91 33.06 19.16
C TYR A 94 -6.09 33.04 20.69
N ASN A 95 -5.35 32.17 21.38
CA ASN A 95 -5.38 31.99 22.83
C ASN A 95 -4.20 32.68 23.55
N ALA A 96 -3.31 33.36 22.80
CA ALA A 96 -2.21 34.19 23.30
C ALA A 96 -2.58 35.68 23.25
#